data_AF-A0A521VXN1-F1
#
_entry.id   AF-A0A521VXN1-F1
#
_cell.length_a   1.000
_cell.length_b   1.000
_cell.length_c   1.000
_cell.angle_alpha   90.00
_cell.angle_beta   90.00
_cell.angle_gamma   90.00
#
_symmetry.space_group_name_H-M   'P 1'
#
loop_
_entity.id
_entity.type
_entity.pdbx_description
1 polymer ?
#
loop_
_entity_poly.entity_id
_entity_poly.type
_entity_poly.pdbx_seq_one_letter_code
_entity_poly.pdbx_strand_id
1 'polypeptide(L)'
;MALKVELKPHERIIIGNCVITNTDQRARLLIEGERTPILREKDILTATTADTPCKRIYLAVQLMYTSAEPQAHHEVYFSLIRDILNAAPSTWPIIESINNHILKDDLYKALRECRNLIGYERELLDDAQCGQGIRQDRQGNRQSARSGIEPPAQGSRAASGDTGQLEPRARRAGRCSAV
;
A
#
# COMPACT_ATOMS: atom_id res chain seq x y z
N MET A 1 27.81 -12.34 12.10
CA MET A 1 26.67 -13.14 12.61
C MET A 1 26.35 -14.21 11.57
N ALA A 2 26.04 -15.44 11.96
CA ALA A 2 25.69 -16.50 10.99
C ALA A 2 24.23 -16.33 10.52
N LEU A 3 24.02 -16.10 9.23
CA LEU A 3 22.70 -15.99 8.62
C LEU A 3 22.27 -17.37 8.11
N LYS A 4 21.22 -17.93 8.70
CA LYS A 4 20.60 -19.17 8.22
C LYS A 4 19.53 -18.84 7.18
N VAL A 5 19.70 -19.34 5.96
CA VAL A 5 18.78 -19.12 4.83
C VAL A 5 18.29 -20.45 4.30
N GLU A 6 16.99 -20.53 4.03
CA GLU A 6 16.38 -21.64 3.31
C GLU A 6 15.96 -21.13 1.93
N LEU A 7 16.41 -21.82 0.88
CA LEU A 7 16.09 -21.51 -0.52
C LEU A 7 15.13 -22.56 -1.08
N LYS A 8 14.09 -22.09 -1.77
CA LYS A 8 13.20 -22.93 -2.57
C LYS A 8 13.88 -23.36 -3.88
N PRO A 9 13.38 -24.40 -4.56
CA PRO A 9 13.92 -24.77 -5.86
C PRO A 9 13.90 -23.57 -6.82
N HIS A 10 15.00 -23.38 -7.54
CA HIS A 10 15.23 -22.25 -8.47
C HIS A 10 15.22 -20.84 -7.87
N GLU A 11 15.15 -20.68 -6.54
CA GLU A 11 15.28 -19.38 -5.87
C GLU A 11 16.74 -18.92 -5.88
N ARG A 12 16.94 -17.61 -6.02
CA ARG A 12 18.28 -16.99 -6.06
C ARG A 12 18.57 -16.14 -4.83
N ILE A 13 19.84 -16.08 -4.47
CA ILE A 13 20.38 -15.17 -3.47
C ILE A 13 21.66 -14.52 -3.99
N ILE A 14 21.82 -13.23 -3.74
CA ILE A 14 23.02 -12.45 -4.05
C ILE A 14 23.82 -12.32 -2.77
N ILE A 15 25.12 -12.61 -2.85
CA ILE A 15 26.10 -12.46 -1.77
C ILE A 15 27.31 -11.73 -2.35
N GLY A 16 27.50 -10.46 -1.99
CA GLY A 16 28.55 -9.64 -2.60
C GLY A 16 28.35 -9.57 -4.10
N ASN A 17 29.35 -10.07 -4.83
CA ASN A 17 29.36 -10.11 -6.28
C ASN A 17 28.95 -11.48 -6.85
N CYS A 18 28.56 -12.41 -5.98
CA CYS A 18 28.19 -13.77 -6.34
C CYS A 18 26.67 -13.95 -6.32
N VAL A 19 26.15 -14.66 -7.32
CA VAL A 19 24.74 -15.08 -7.35
C VAL A 19 24.70 -16.60 -7.14
N ILE A 20 24.02 -17.03 -6.09
CA ILE A 20 23.78 -18.44 -5.80
C ILE A 20 22.36 -18.76 -6.22
N THR A 21 22.22 -19.72 -7.14
CA THR A 21 20.92 -20.23 -7.58
C THR A 21 20.74 -21.62 -7.00
N ASN A 22 19.61 -21.85 -6.35
CA ASN A 22 19.27 -23.17 -5.85
C ASN A 22 18.79 -24.08 -6.99
N THR A 23 19.09 -25.37 -6.90
CA THR A 23 18.72 -26.38 -7.90
C THR A 23 17.30 -26.91 -7.63
N ASP A 24 17.02 -28.17 -7.97
CA ASP A 24 15.68 -28.76 -7.94
C ASP A 24 15.19 -29.09 -6.52
N GLN A 25 16.09 -29.19 -5.54
CA GLN A 25 15.77 -29.52 -4.14
C GLN A 25 15.90 -28.30 -3.23
N ARG A 26 15.16 -28.28 -2.12
CA ARG A 26 15.31 -27.22 -1.11
C ARG A 26 16.68 -27.34 -0.42
N ALA A 27 17.40 -26.24 -0.36
CA ALA A 27 18.69 -26.16 0.33
C ALA A 27 18.61 -25.27 1.57
N ARG A 28 19.31 -25.67 2.63
CA ARG A 28 19.52 -24.86 3.83
C ARG A 28 20.98 -24.44 3.84
N LEU A 29 21.23 -23.15 3.69
CA LEU A 29 22.55 -22.57 3.67
C LEU A 29 22.80 -21.83 4.99
N LEU A 30 23.97 -22.05 5.57
CA LEU A 30 24.49 -21.25 6.67
C LEU A 30 25.57 -20.35 6.08
N ILE A 31 25.35 -19.03 6.14
CA ILE A 31 26.29 -18.05 5.60
C ILE A 31 26.91 -17.32 6.78
N GLU A 32 28.23 -17.43 6.92
CA GLU A 32 28.99 -16.74 7.95
C GLU A 32 29.76 -15.57 7.33
N GLY A 33 29.47 -14.37 7.81
CA GLY A 33 30.10 -13.14 7.36
C GLY A 33 29.68 -11.95 8.22
N GLU A 34 30.51 -10.92 8.28
CA GLU A 34 30.24 -9.72 9.09
C GLU A 34 29.79 -8.51 8.25
N ARG A 35 30.24 -8.39 7.00
CA ARG A 35 29.99 -7.20 6.17
C ARG A 35 29.73 -7.47 4.70
N THR A 36 29.41 -8.71 4.34
CA THR A 36 29.09 -9.07 2.96
C THR A 36 27.64 -8.71 2.67
N PRO A 37 27.33 -7.98 1.59
CA PRO A 37 25.95 -7.65 1.27
C PRO A 37 25.19 -8.90 0.83
N ILE A 38 24.06 -9.19 1.47
CA ILE A 38 23.23 -10.36 1.19
C ILE A 38 21.83 -9.89 0.83
N LEU A 39 21.37 -10.20 -0.39
CA LEU A 39 20.02 -9.89 -0.87
C LEU A 39 19.36 -11.15 -1.40
N ARG A 40 18.07 -11.35 -1.10
CA ARG A 40 17.27 -12.42 -1.70
C ARG A 40 16.67 -11.96 -3.03
N GLU A 41 16.36 -12.89 -3.92
CA GLU A 41 15.68 -12.59 -5.20
C GLU A 41 14.41 -11.75 -5.03
N LYS A 42 13.58 -12.09 -4.04
CA LYS A 42 12.36 -11.33 -3.72
C LYS A 42 12.62 -9.90 -3.31
N ASP A 43 13.83 -9.64 -2.84
CA ASP A 43 14.24 -8.37 -2.30
C ASP A 43 14.96 -7.50 -3.33
N ILE A 44 15.17 -8.01 -4.53
CA ILE A 44 15.86 -7.31 -5.60
C ILE A 44 14.82 -6.62 -6.49
N LEU A 45 14.89 -5.29 -6.52
CA LEU A 45 14.18 -4.49 -7.52
C LEU A 45 15.11 -4.16 -8.69
N THR A 46 14.52 -4.08 -9.88
CA THR A 46 15.20 -3.69 -11.12
C THR A 46 14.66 -2.33 -11.55
N ALA A 47 15.44 -1.55 -12.31
CA ALA A 47 14.99 -0.26 -12.84
C ALA A 47 13.64 -0.34 -13.57
N THR A 48 13.38 -1.45 -14.27
CA THR A 48 12.13 -1.69 -15.01
C THR A 48 10.91 -1.91 -14.10
N THR A 49 11.09 -2.38 -12.87
CA THR A 49 9.99 -2.64 -11.92
C THR A 49 9.78 -1.50 -10.92
N ALA A 50 10.60 -0.45 -11.01
CA ALA A 50 10.57 0.73 -10.16
C ALA A 50 9.61 1.81 -10.69
N ASP A 51 8.33 1.46 -10.79
CA ASP A 51 7.29 2.32 -11.37
C ASP A 51 6.89 3.52 -10.48
N THR A 52 7.09 3.40 -9.16
CA THR A 52 6.66 4.41 -8.18
C THR A 52 7.86 5.14 -7.58
N PRO A 53 7.71 6.41 -7.13
CA PRO A 53 8.82 7.17 -6.58
C PRO A 53 9.42 6.52 -5.33
N CYS A 54 8.62 5.91 -4.44
CA CYS A 54 9.20 5.18 -3.30
C CYS A 54 9.98 3.94 -3.71
N LYS A 55 9.58 3.21 -4.76
CA LYS A 55 10.37 2.10 -5.32
C LYS A 55 11.70 2.58 -5.91
N ARG A 56 11.76 3.78 -6.50
CA ARG A 56 13.01 4.37 -7.01
C ARG A 56 14.00 4.67 -5.88
N ILE A 57 13.51 5.14 -4.72
CA ILE A 57 14.35 5.30 -3.53
C ILE A 57 14.89 3.94 -3.08
N TYR A 58 14.04 2.91 -3.00
CA TYR A 58 14.50 1.56 -2.65
C TYR A 58 15.61 1.08 -3.59
N LEU A 59 15.46 1.30 -4.89
CA LEU A 59 16.47 0.95 -5.88
C LEU A 59 17.79 1.70 -5.65
N ALA A 60 17.74 3.00 -5.35
CA ALA A 60 18.94 3.78 -5.05
C ALA A 60 19.69 3.24 -3.81
N VAL A 61 18.96 2.90 -2.74
CA VAL A 61 19.57 2.30 -1.54
C VAL A 61 20.09 0.88 -1.82
N GLN A 62 19.42 0.11 -2.69
CA GLN A 62 19.88 -1.21 -3.11
C GLN A 62 21.21 -1.11 -3.89
N LEU A 63 21.35 -0.10 -4.74
CA LEU A 63 22.59 0.17 -5.45
C LEU A 63 23.70 0.60 -4.49
N MET A 64 23.41 1.41 -3.45
CA MET A 64 24.37 1.71 -2.39
C MET A 64 24.83 0.46 -1.64
N TYR A 65 23.92 -0.48 -1.37
CA TYR A 65 24.23 -1.71 -0.64
C TYR A 65 25.09 -2.69 -1.45
N THR A 66 24.91 -2.72 -2.76
CA THR A 66 25.61 -3.66 -3.64
C THR A 66 26.90 -3.08 -4.22
N SER A 67 27.00 -1.75 -4.31
CA SER A 67 28.18 -1.07 -4.88
C SER A 67 29.32 -0.99 -3.87
N ALA A 68 30.55 -1.06 -4.37
CA ALA A 68 31.76 -0.81 -3.57
C ALA A 68 31.91 0.68 -3.16
N GLU A 69 31.30 1.60 -3.92
CA GLU A 69 31.30 3.04 -3.68
C GLU A 69 29.87 3.57 -3.47
N PRO A 70 29.38 3.66 -2.22
CA PRO A 70 28.04 4.16 -1.92
C PRO A 70 27.87 5.66 -2.21
N GLN A 71 28.96 6.41 -2.16
CA GLN A 71 28.98 7.88 -2.23
C GLN A 71 28.43 8.42 -3.56
N ALA A 72 28.71 7.72 -4.67
CA ALA A 72 28.22 8.10 -5.99
C ALA A 72 26.68 8.08 -6.10
N HIS A 73 26.02 7.27 -5.27
CA HIS A 73 24.56 7.13 -5.29
C HIS A 73 23.86 8.08 -4.32
N HIS A 74 24.60 8.73 -3.40
CA HIS A 74 24.00 9.64 -2.40
C HIS A 74 23.29 10.81 -3.05
N GLU A 75 23.88 11.41 -4.10
CA GLU A 75 23.27 12.55 -4.80
C GLU A 75 21.91 12.18 -5.42
N VAL A 76 21.85 11.03 -6.09
CA VAL A 76 20.62 10.51 -6.69
C VAL A 76 19.57 10.25 -5.62
N TYR A 77 19.95 9.60 -4.52
CA TYR A 77 19.05 9.34 -3.39
C TYR A 77 18.48 10.63 -2.78
N PHE A 78 19.33 11.63 -2.52
CA PHE A 78 18.86 12.91 -1.97
C PHE A 78 17.94 13.67 -2.93
N SER A 79 18.19 13.59 -4.24
CA SER A 79 17.28 14.18 -5.23
C SER A 79 15.88 13.55 -5.16
N LEU A 80 15.80 12.22 -5.14
CA LEU A 80 14.54 11.47 -5.07
C LEU A 80 13.79 11.74 -3.76
N ILE A 81 14.50 11.90 -2.64
CA ILE A 81 13.89 12.25 -1.35
C ILE A 81 13.26 13.63 -1.39
N ARG A 82 13.94 14.63 -1.96
CA ARG A 82 13.38 15.98 -2.07
C ARG A 82 12.09 15.97 -2.87
N ASP A 83 12.04 15.22 -3.95
CA ASP A 83 10.85 15.09 -4.78
C ASP A 83 9.68 14.46 -4.01
N ILE A 84 9.94 13.41 -3.22
CA ILE A 84 8.89 12.79 -2.39
C ILE A 84 8.45 13.69 -1.24
N LEU A 85 9.36 14.40 -0.59
CA LEU A 85 9.01 15.31 0.49
C LEU A 85 8.16 16.50 0.00
N ASN A 86 8.41 16.97 -1.23
CA ASN A 86 7.58 17.98 -1.88
C ASN A 86 6.18 17.45 -2.21
N ALA A 87 6.06 16.18 -2.61
CA ALA A 87 4.79 15.57 -2.97
C ALA A 87 3.95 15.14 -1.74
N ALA A 88 4.60 14.58 -0.72
CA ALA A 88 3.97 13.97 0.45
C ALA A 88 4.80 14.21 1.73
N PRO A 89 4.62 15.36 2.41
CA PRO A 89 5.39 15.70 3.60
C PRO A 89 5.09 14.80 4.81
N SER A 90 3.95 14.09 4.81
CA SER A 90 3.59 13.10 5.84
C SER A 90 4.58 11.93 5.95
N THR A 91 5.42 11.75 4.93
CA THR A 91 6.39 10.66 4.81
C THR A 91 7.71 10.92 5.55
N TRP A 92 7.91 12.13 6.07
CA TRP A 92 9.10 12.56 6.80
C TRP A 92 9.65 11.57 7.85
N PRO A 93 8.86 11.03 8.79
CA PRO A 93 9.40 10.18 9.86
C PRO A 93 10.01 8.87 9.35
N ILE A 94 9.48 8.34 8.24
CA ILE A 94 10.01 7.12 7.62
C ILE A 94 11.35 7.44 6.95
N ILE A 95 11.42 8.54 6.21
CA ILE A 95 12.65 8.99 5.53
C ILE A 95 13.76 9.33 6.54
N GLU A 96 13.42 9.98 7.65
CA GLU A 96 14.37 10.24 8.74
C GLU A 96 14.97 8.94 9.28
N SER A 97 14.14 7.92 9.48
CA SER A 97 14.60 6.59 9.93
C SER A 97 15.55 5.95 8.92
N ILE A 98 15.26 6.04 7.62
CA ILE A 98 16.14 5.56 6.55
C ILE A 98 17.48 6.29 6.59
N ASN A 99 17.47 7.61 6.67
CA ASN A 99 18.70 8.43 6.74
C ASN A 99 19.56 8.07 7.95
N ASN A 100 18.93 7.86 9.12
CA ASN A 100 19.63 7.44 10.33
C ASN A 100 20.30 6.06 10.18
N HIS A 101 19.70 5.14 9.43
CA HIS A 101 20.31 3.85 9.13
C HIS A 101 21.48 3.97 8.14
N ILE A 102 21.36 4.83 7.12
CA ILE A 102 22.45 5.09 6.16
C ILE A 102 23.66 5.72 6.87
N LEU A 103 23.43 6.69 7.77
CA LEU A 103 24.51 7.32 8.55
C LEU A 103 25.23 6.35 9.48
N LYS A 104 24.55 5.30 9.94
CA LYS A 104 25.11 4.25 10.79
C LYS A 104 25.76 3.11 10.00
N ASP A 105 25.81 3.21 8.67
CA ASP A 105 26.26 2.14 7.76
C ASP A 105 25.40 0.85 7.85
N ASP A 106 24.19 0.96 8.39
CA ASP A 106 23.22 -0.13 8.60
C ASP A 106 22.29 -0.25 7.36
N LEU A 107 22.88 -0.40 6.18
CA LEU A 107 22.16 -0.33 4.88
C LEU A 107 21.06 -1.40 4.73
N TYR A 108 21.22 -2.59 5.33
CA TYR A 108 20.17 -3.61 5.30
C TYR A 108 18.91 -3.17 6.06
N LYS A 109 19.06 -2.45 7.19
CA LYS A 109 17.94 -1.89 7.92
C LYS A 109 17.32 -0.73 7.15
N ALA A 110 18.13 0.09 6.48
CA ALA A 110 17.64 1.14 5.58
C ALA A 110 16.75 0.56 4.46
N LEU A 111 17.16 -0.55 3.84
CA LEU A 111 16.34 -1.27 2.85
C LEU A 111 15.01 -1.74 3.43
N ARG A 112 15.00 -2.25 4.66
CA ARG A 112 13.77 -2.66 5.34
C ARG A 112 12.83 -1.47 5.55
N GLU A 113 13.32 -0.33 5.99
CA GLU A 113 12.52 0.89 6.14
C GLU A 113 12.02 1.42 4.79
N CYS A 114 12.81 1.32 3.72
CA CYS A 114 12.35 1.66 2.37
C CYS A 114 11.16 0.77 1.91
N ARG A 115 10.98 -0.44 2.45
CA ARG A 115 9.77 -1.24 2.17
C ARG A 115 8.56 -0.72 2.91
N ASN A 116 8.74 -0.30 4.15
CA ASN A 116 7.68 0.33 4.93
C ASN A 116 7.21 1.59 4.21
N LEU A 117 8.15 2.36 3.64
CA LEU A 117 7.89 3.50 2.79
C LEU A 117 7.03 3.15 1.55
N ILE A 118 7.36 2.07 0.83
CA ILE A 118 6.55 1.59 -0.31
C ILE A 118 5.15 1.13 0.14
N GLY A 119 5.04 0.52 1.33
CA GLY A 119 3.75 0.15 1.91
C GLY A 119 2.86 1.37 2.16
N TYR A 120 3.44 2.39 2.80
CA TYR A 120 2.75 3.66 3.07
C TYR A 120 2.33 4.39 1.78
N GLU A 121 3.18 4.39 0.75
CA GLU A 121 2.83 4.94 -0.57
C GLU A 121 1.59 4.25 -1.17
N ARG A 122 1.51 2.92 -1.08
CA ARG A 122 0.36 2.16 -1.57
C ARG A 122 -0.92 2.50 -0.82
N GLU A 123 -0.85 2.55 0.51
CA GLU A 123 -1.99 2.94 1.35
C GLU A 123 -2.50 4.35 0.97
N LEU A 124 -1.59 5.30 0.77
CA LEU A 124 -1.95 6.67 0.39
C LEU A 124 -2.61 6.75 -1.00
N LEU A 125 -2.14 5.93 -1.95
CA LEU A 125 -2.73 5.84 -3.28
C LEU A 125 -4.12 5.20 -3.26
N ASP A 126 -4.31 4.16 -2.43
CA ASP A 126 -5.60 3.48 -2.27
C ASP A 126 -6.65 4.40 -1.61
N ASP A 127 -6.25 5.16 -0.59
CA ASP A 127 -7.10 6.15 0.08
C ASP A 127 -7.53 7.29 -0.88
N ALA A 128 -6.60 7.76 -1.71
CA ALA A 128 -6.87 8.79 -2.71
C ALA A 128 -7.88 8.30 -3.77
N GLN A 129 -7.84 7.02 -4.15
CA GLN A 129 -8.79 6.43 -5.10
C GLN A 129 -10.18 6.24 -4.48
N CYS A 130 -10.26 5.82 -3.22
CA CYS A 130 -11.54 5.63 -2.51
C CYS A 130 -12.28 6.96 -2.28
N GLY A 131 -11.56 8.05 -2.00
CA GLY A 131 -12.14 9.38 -1.80
C GLY A 131 -12.82 10.00 -3.03
N GLN A 132 -12.47 9.56 -4.24
CA GLN A 132 -13.07 10.06 -5.49
C GLN A 132 -14.45 9.45 -5.77
N GLY A 133 -14.68 8.19 -5.38
CA GLY A 133 -15.97 7.51 -5.59
C GLY A 133 -17.14 8.14 -4.81
N ILE A 134 -16.87 8.61 -3.58
CA ILE A 134 -17.91 9.18 -2.70
C ILE A 134 -18.41 10.56 -3.22
N ARG A 135 -17.61 11.26 -4.04
CA ARG A 135 -18.01 12.57 -4.60
C ARG A 135 -18.93 12.44 -5.82
N GLN A 136 -18.79 11.41 -6.64
CA GLN A 136 -19.62 11.23 -7.84
C GLN A 136 -21.06 10.85 -7.48
N ASP A 137 -21.27 10.00 -6.46
CA ASP A 137 -22.61 9.59 -6.02
C ASP A 137 -23.47 10.73 -5.47
N ARG A 138 -22.86 11.80 -4.93
CA ARG A 138 -23.62 12.97 -4.44
C ARG A 138 -24.09 13.92 -5.56
N GLN A 139 -23.48 13.89 -6.74
CA GLN A 139 -23.88 14.76 -7.85
C GLN A 139 -24.98 14.13 -8.73
N GLY A 140 -25.05 12.80 -8.83
CA GLY A 140 -26.07 12.10 -9.61
C GLY A 140 -27.50 12.19 -9.05
N ASN A 141 -27.67 12.40 -7.74
CA ASN A 141 -28.99 12.39 -7.09
C ASN A 141 -29.64 13.78 -6.88
N ARG A 142 -29.14 14.84 -7.55
CA ARG A 142 -29.71 16.20 -7.44
C ARG A 142 -30.53 16.65 -8.65
N GLN A 143 -30.53 15.92 -9.77
CA GLN A 143 -31.21 16.34 -11.01
C GLN A 143 -32.61 15.74 -11.22
N SER A 144 -33.07 14.79 -10.40
CA SER A 144 -34.35 14.08 -10.60
C SER A 144 -35.56 14.67 -9.83
N ALA A 145 -35.44 15.81 -9.16
CA ALA A 145 -36.52 16.39 -8.32
C ALA A 145 -37.06 17.76 -8.78
N ARG A 146 -36.97 18.10 -10.07
CA ARG A 146 -37.59 19.32 -10.64
C ARG A 146 -38.28 19.04 -11.98
N SER A 147 -39.40 18.33 -11.96
CA SER A 147 -40.41 18.40 -13.02
C SER A 147 -41.77 18.07 -12.44
N GLY A 148 -42.71 19.02 -12.50
CA GLY A 148 -44.13 18.81 -12.22
C GLY A 148 -44.70 19.70 -11.12
N ILE A 149 -44.91 20.99 -11.41
CA ILE A 149 -45.95 21.78 -10.74
C ILE A 149 -47.08 21.92 -11.76
N GLU A 150 -48.20 21.25 -11.54
CA GLU A 150 -49.51 21.57 -12.12
C GLU A 150 -50.54 21.67 -10.98
N PRO A 151 -51.50 22.61 -11.04
CA PRO A 151 -52.44 22.85 -9.95
C PRO A 151 -53.72 22.01 -10.10
N PRO A 152 -54.40 21.60 -9.01
CA PRO A 152 -55.68 20.89 -9.11
C PRO A 152 -56.87 21.86 -9.13
N ALA A 153 -57.76 21.65 -10.10
CA ALA A 153 -59.10 22.21 -10.17
C ALA A 153 -60.12 21.34 -9.41
N GLN A 154 -61.22 21.97 -9.00
CA GLN A 154 -62.29 21.53 -8.09
C GLN A 154 -63.21 20.43 -8.67
N GLY A 155 -63.88 19.63 -7.83
CA GLY A 155 -65.16 18.98 -8.22
C GLY A 155 -65.58 17.67 -7.53
N SER A 156 -66.35 17.79 -6.44
CA SER A 156 -67.50 16.97 -5.97
C SER A 156 -67.54 15.41 -5.95
N ARG A 157 -67.86 14.93 -4.72
CA ARG A 157 -68.95 14.01 -4.28
C ARG A 157 -68.82 12.47 -4.39
N ALA A 158 -68.82 11.89 -3.17
CA ALA A 158 -69.65 10.80 -2.63
C ALA A 158 -69.56 9.38 -3.24
N ALA A 159 -69.16 8.40 -2.42
CA ALA A 159 -70.06 7.41 -1.82
C ALA A 159 -69.30 6.39 -0.95
N SER A 160 -69.99 5.97 0.10
CA SER A 160 -69.62 5.10 1.21
C SER A 160 -69.92 3.61 0.97
N GLY A 161 -69.26 2.74 1.74
CA GLY A 161 -69.56 1.30 1.90
C GLY A 161 -68.31 0.44 1.71
N ASP A 162 -67.52 0.09 2.74
CA ASP A 162 -67.72 -0.75 3.93
C ASP A 162 -67.37 -2.25 3.72
N THR A 163 -66.65 -2.76 4.72
CA THR A 163 -66.33 -4.15 5.08
C THR A 163 -65.32 -4.97 4.27
N GLY A 164 -64.25 -5.42 4.93
CA GLY A 164 -63.34 -6.45 4.40
C GLY A 164 -62.06 -6.71 5.20
N GLN A 165 -62.18 -6.95 6.51
CA GLN A 165 -61.37 -7.86 7.35
C GLN A 165 -60.13 -8.56 6.72
N LEU A 166 -58.95 -8.40 7.34
CA LEU A 166 -58.16 -9.45 8.04
C LEU A 166 -56.69 -9.03 8.28
N GLU A 167 -56.35 -8.92 9.57
CA GLU A 167 -55.04 -9.11 10.23
C GLU A 167 -54.32 -10.42 9.78
N PRO A 168 -53.02 -10.71 10.11
CA PRO A 168 -52.26 -10.21 11.27
C PRO A 168 -50.72 -9.95 11.12
N ARG A 169 -50.18 -9.29 12.15
CA ARG A 169 -48.90 -9.53 12.88
C ARG A 169 -47.58 -9.69 12.10
N ALA A 170 -46.63 -8.76 12.35
CA ALA A 170 -45.53 -8.98 13.31
C ALA A 170 -44.65 -7.72 13.46
N ARG A 171 -44.66 -7.13 14.66
CA ARG A 171 -43.74 -6.07 15.09
C ARG A 171 -42.56 -6.68 15.85
N ARG A 172 -41.37 -6.18 15.49
CA ARG A 172 -40.27 -5.70 16.34
C ARG A 172 -39.78 -6.57 17.51
N ALA A 173 -38.47 -6.81 17.41
CA ALA A 173 -37.43 -6.39 18.35
C ALA A 173 -37.17 -7.26 19.59
N GLY A 174 -35.91 -7.67 19.66
CA GLY A 174 -35.11 -7.47 20.87
C GLY A 174 -34.80 -8.74 21.62
N ARG A 175 -33.53 -9.17 21.54
CA ARG A 175 -32.70 -9.33 22.74
C ARG A 175 -31.22 -9.36 22.36
N CYS A 176 -30.51 -8.39 22.93
CA CYS A 176 -29.08 -8.39 23.18
C CYS A 176 -28.67 -9.51 24.15
N SER A 177 -27.43 -9.97 23.96
CA SER A 177 -26.40 -10.26 24.96
C SER A 177 -26.62 -11.36 26.01
N ALA A 178 -25.73 -12.36 26.02
CA ALA A 178 -24.82 -12.63 27.14
C ALA A 178 -23.81 -13.73 26.73
N VAL A 179 -22.53 -13.37 26.70
CA VAL A 179 -21.39 -14.23 27.05
C VAL A 179 -21.02 -13.83 28.48
#